data_AF-A0A5N6MNE3-F1
#
_entry.id   AF-A0A5N6MNE3-F1
#
_cell.length_a   1.000
_cell.length_b   1.000
_cell.length_c   1.000
_cell.angle_alpha   90.00
_cell.angle_beta   90.00
_cell.angle_gamma   90.00
#
_symmetry.space_group_name_H-M   'P 1'
#
loop_
_entity.id
_entity.type
_entity.pdbx_description
1 polymer ?
#
loop_
_entity_poly.entity_id
_entity_poly.type
_entity_poly.pdbx_seq_one_letter_code
_entity_poly.pdbx_strand_id
1 'polypeptide(L)'
;MQMPETGLLIANAFGVTVVFISLGASVTIFPLWTSPEFLQPHRIVSFVFVNDNHYVMVELTGDYPIPTPSWYWSRFRSHDAAAWEMWYKQRLDLYTNWLESRRKPPGFVDLDNYGFVRDLSGRVDRLEGMMRWMTERMAASAGMDIPVFPGPGHHQDPQDPGGHA
;
A
#
# COMPACT_ATOMS: atom_id res chain seq x y z
N MET A 1 16.86 -13.78 -4.79
CA MET A 1 16.68 -12.89 -3.62
C MET A 1 15.20 -12.60 -3.46
N GLN A 2 14.70 -12.39 -2.24
CA GLN A 2 13.28 -12.10 -1.96
C GLN A 2 13.15 -10.67 -1.39
N MET A 3 11.94 -10.11 -1.40
CA MET A 3 11.62 -8.91 -0.61
C MET A 3 11.43 -9.33 0.86
N PRO A 4 11.84 -8.49 1.85
CA PRO A 4 12.29 -7.11 1.71
C PRO A 4 13.80 -6.92 1.48
N GLU A 5 14.63 -7.97 1.52
CA GLU A 5 16.10 -7.87 1.42
C GLU A 5 16.55 -7.24 0.10
N THR A 6 15.89 -7.62 -1.00
CA THR A 6 16.15 -7.03 -2.32
C THR A 6 15.87 -5.52 -2.34
N GLY A 7 14.88 -5.07 -1.56
CA GLY A 7 14.55 -3.65 -1.44
C GLY A 7 15.65 -2.82 -0.76
N LEU A 8 16.44 -3.40 0.15
CA LEU A 8 17.61 -2.72 0.73
C LEU A 8 18.68 -2.48 -0.33
N LEU A 9 18.93 -3.46 -1.20
CA LEU A 9 19.90 -3.30 -2.28
C LEU A 9 19.45 -2.21 -3.25
N ILE A 10 18.17 -2.23 -3.65
CA ILE A 10 17.59 -1.21 -4.54
C ILE A 10 17.69 0.18 -3.90
N ALA A 11 17.26 0.34 -2.65
CA ALA A 11 17.25 1.62 -1.97
C ALA A 11 18.63 2.26 -1.89
N ASN A 12 19.65 1.46 -1.56
CA ASN A 12 21.02 1.95 -1.41
C ASN A 12 21.74 2.13 -2.75
N ALA A 13 21.53 1.24 -3.72
CA ALA A 13 22.19 1.34 -5.02
C ALA A 13 21.69 2.54 -5.83
N PHE A 14 20.41 2.90 -5.70
CA PHE A 14 19.79 3.94 -6.51
C PHE A 14 19.40 5.21 -5.74
N GLY A 15 19.60 5.24 -4.41
CA GLY A 15 19.21 6.38 -3.58
C GLY A 15 17.70 6.64 -3.62
N VAL A 16 16.89 5.57 -3.60
CA VAL A 16 15.42 5.64 -3.68
C VAL A 16 14.78 5.08 -2.42
N THR A 17 13.57 5.53 -2.11
CA THR A 17 12.70 4.88 -1.13
C THR A 17 12.00 3.71 -1.81
N VAL A 18 12.06 2.51 -1.24
CA VAL A 18 11.33 1.34 -1.74
C VAL A 18 10.13 1.09 -0.85
N VAL A 19 8.94 1.04 -1.44
CA VAL A 19 7.70 0.63 -0.75
C VAL A 19 7.34 -0.76 -1.21
N PHE A 20 7.17 -1.69 -0.27
CA PHE A 20 6.73 -3.04 -0.56
C PHE A 20 5.37 -3.27 0.07
N ILE A 21 4.42 -3.75 -0.73
CA ILE A 21 3.04 -3.99 -0.32
C ILE A 21 2.69 -5.46 -0.56
N SER A 22 2.16 -6.11 0.46
CA SER A 22 1.59 -7.45 0.34
C SER A 22 0.48 -7.66 1.38
N LEU A 23 -0.31 -8.72 1.21
CA LEU A 23 -1.30 -9.12 2.20
C LEU A 23 -0.69 -9.56 3.54
N GLY A 24 0.52 -10.13 3.52
CA GLY A 24 1.18 -10.62 4.73
C GLY A 24 1.86 -9.50 5.52
N ALA A 25 2.65 -8.69 4.82
CA ALA A 25 3.33 -7.54 5.41
C ALA A 25 3.63 -6.48 4.35
N SER A 26 3.41 -5.22 4.72
CA SER A 26 3.84 -4.07 3.92
C SER A 26 4.90 -3.29 4.69
N VAL A 27 5.98 -2.89 4.01
CA VAL A 27 7.14 -2.23 4.63
C VAL A 27 7.72 -1.16 3.71
N THR A 28 8.38 -0.18 4.31
CA THR A 28 9.15 0.85 3.61
C THR A 28 10.63 0.67 3.88
N ILE A 29 11.46 0.89 2.86
CA ILE A 29 12.90 0.73 2.97
C ILE A 29 13.53 2.00 2.42
N PHE A 30 14.14 2.78 3.31
CA PHE A 30 14.88 3.98 2.92
C PHE A 30 16.36 3.62 2.67
N PRO A 31 17.14 4.51 2.03
CA PRO A 31 18.60 4.40 2.00
C PRO A 31 19.17 4.29 3.42
N LEU A 32 20.17 3.42 3.62
CA LEU A 32 20.76 3.17 4.94
C LEU A 32 21.72 4.27 5.37
N TRP A 33 22.40 4.92 4.42
CA TRP A 33 23.56 5.77 4.73
C TRP A 33 23.35 7.24 4.40
N THR A 34 22.40 7.54 3.50
CA THR A 34 22.23 8.88 2.93
C THR A 34 21.03 9.57 3.58
N SER A 35 21.23 10.80 4.05
CA SER A 35 20.14 11.66 4.53
C SER A 35 19.16 11.98 3.40
N PRO A 36 17.84 12.09 3.70
CA PRO A 36 16.82 12.54 2.74
C PRO A 36 17.11 13.92 2.14
N GLU A 37 17.88 14.77 2.82
CA GLU A 37 18.19 16.12 2.35
C GLU A 37 19.03 16.12 1.06
N PHE A 38 19.86 15.09 0.87
CA PHE A 38 20.76 14.95 -0.27
C PHE A 38 20.13 14.24 -1.48
N LEU A 39 18.93 13.68 -1.33
CA LEU A 39 18.27 12.86 -2.36
C LEU A 39 17.00 13.51 -2.91
N GLN A 40 17.01 14.83 -3.10
CA GLN A 40 15.87 15.58 -3.62
C GLN A 40 15.88 15.66 -5.16
N PRO A 41 14.71 15.51 -5.82
CA PRO A 41 13.43 15.11 -5.24
C PRO A 41 13.44 13.63 -4.82
N HIS A 42 12.75 13.30 -3.72
CA HIS A 42 12.68 11.92 -3.24
C HIS A 42 11.98 11.04 -4.28
N ARG A 43 12.67 9.98 -4.72
CA ARG A 43 12.12 9.00 -5.66
C ARG A 43 11.62 7.79 -4.89
N ILE A 44 10.37 7.40 -5.15
CA ILE A 44 9.76 6.23 -4.52
C ILE A 44 9.51 5.18 -5.59
N VAL A 45 9.98 3.96 -5.34
CA VAL A 45 9.71 2.78 -6.17
C VAL A 45 8.84 1.83 -5.36
N SER A 46 7.66 1.49 -5.88
CA SER A 46 6.71 0.66 -5.15
C SER A 46 6.49 -0.68 -5.83
N PHE A 47 6.52 -1.74 -5.05
CA PHE A 47 6.26 -3.11 -5.50
C PHE A 47 5.06 -3.68 -4.74
N VAL A 48 4.13 -4.26 -5.47
CA VAL A 48 3.03 -5.04 -4.91
C VAL A 48 3.28 -6.52 -5.17
N PHE A 49 3.19 -7.34 -4.13
CA PHE A 49 3.22 -8.79 -4.26
C PHE A 49 1.80 -9.33 -4.38
N VAL A 50 1.52 -9.97 -5.52
CA VAL A 50 0.20 -10.50 -5.89
C VAL A 50 0.27 -12.00 -6.15
N ASN A 51 -0.83 -12.69 -5.85
CA ASN A 51 -1.03 -14.12 -6.15
C ASN A 51 0.07 -15.05 -5.60
N ASP A 52 0.72 -14.66 -4.50
CA ASP A 52 1.84 -15.39 -3.89
C ASP A 52 3.01 -15.75 -4.81
N ASN A 53 3.18 -15.06 -5.94
CA ASN A 53 4.24 -15.41 -6.89
C ASN A 53 4.76 -14.25 -7.74
N HIS A 54 4.02 -13.15 -7.88
CA HIS A 54 4.38 -12.08 -8.81
C HIS A 54 4.59 -10.75 -8.10
N TYR A 55 5.61 -10.01 -8.55
CA TYR A 55 5.85 -8.63 -8.15
C TYR A 55 5.46 -7.70 -9.29
N VAL A 56 4.63 -6.70 -8.99
CA VAL A 56 4.25 -5.67 -9.94
C VAL A 56 4.79 -4.35 -9.43
N MET A 57 5.50 -3.62 -10.30
CA MET A 57 5.86 -2.24 -10.01
C MET A 57 4.62 -1.36 -10.18
N VAL A 58 4.30 -0.56 -9.18
CA VAL A 58 3.17 0.37 -9.23
C VAL A 58 3.63 1.78 -8.95
N GLU A 59 2.96 2.74 -9.57
CA GLU A 59 3.10 4.15 -9.22
C GLU A 59 2.05 4.49 -8.17
N LEU A 60 2.51 5.04 -7.04
CA LEU A 60 1.64 5.51 -5.98
C LEU A 60 1.55 7.04 -6.09
N THR A 61 0.35 7.57 -6.25
CA THR A 61 0.11 9.00 -6.46
C THR A 61 -0.51 9.64 -5.23
N GLY A 62 -0.21 10.93 -5.01
CA GLY A 62 -0.72 11.71 -3.88
C GLY A 62 -0.04 11.41 -2.53
N ASP A 63 -0.61 11.92 -1.45
CA ASP A 63 -0.07 11.79 -0.09
C ASP A 63 -0.56 10.51 0.60
N TYR A 64 -0.29 9.36 -0.03
CA TYR A 64 -0.70 8.05 0.50
C TYR A 64 0.03 7.70 1.81
N PRO A 65 -0.61 7.01 2.75
CA PRO A 65 0.06 6.49 3.94
C PRO A 65 1.17 5.52 3.52
N ILE A 66 2.33 5.62 4.17
CA ILE A 66 3.49 4.81 3.85
C ILE A 66 3.67 3.74 4.93
N PRO A 67 3.87 2.45 4.56
CA PRO A 67 4.10 1.40 5.53
C PRO A 67 5.27 1.69 6.45
N THR A 68 5.26 1.10 7.65
CA THR A 68 6.34 1.29 8.61
C THR A 68 7.70 0.85 8.04
N PRO A 69 8.81 1.44 8.51
CA PRO A 69 10.12 1.07 8.01
C PRO A 69 10.41 -0.40 8.30
N SER A 70 11.09 -1.07 7.36
CA SER A 70 11.49 -2.46 7.56
C SER A 70 12.42 -2.59 8.76
N TRP A 71 12.31 -3.71 9.47
CA TRP A 71 13.15 -4.00 10.63
C TRP A 71 14.65 -3.89 10.32
N TYR A 72 15.06 -4.37 9.14
CA TYR A 72 16.45 -4.28 8.69
C TYR A 72 16.90 -2.82 8.57
N TRP A 73 16.11 -1.96 7.95
CA TRP A 73 16.46 -0.55 7.84
C TRP A 73 16.55 0.11 9.23
N SER A 74 15.54 -0.10 10.08
CA SER A 74 15.54 0.48 11.44
C SER A 74 16.74 0.04 12.27
N ARG A 75 17.24 -1.18 12.04
CA ARG A 75 18.41 -1.73 12.75
C ARG A 75 19.75 -1.21 12.23
N PHE A 76 19.89 -0.99 10.93
CA PHE A 76 21.19 -0.78 10.28
C PHE A 76 21.43 0.63 9.73
N ARG A 77 20.41 1.50 9.74
CA ARG A 77 20.54 2.88 9.25
C ARG A 77 21.63 3.67 10.01
N SER A 78 22.29 4.57 9.31
CA SER A 78 23.18 5.58 9.90
C SER A 78 22.39 6.61 10.70
N HIS A 79 23.12 7.40 11.49
CA HIS A 79 22.53 8.54 12.19
C HIS A 79 21.89 9.54 11.23
N ASP A 80 22.57 9.87 10.13
CA ASP A 80 22.06 10.81 9.13
C ASP A 80 20.82 10.28 8.39
N ALA A 81 20.81 8.98 8.08
CA ALA A 81 19.65 8.34 7.48
C ALA A 81 18.46 8.26 8.46
N ALA A 82 18.66 8.49 9.77
CA ALA A 82 17.55 8.47 10.69
C ALA A 82 16.50 9.55 10.39
N ALA A 83 16.91 10.65 9.75
CA ALA A 83 16.03 11.73 9.35
C ALA A 83 14.90 11.27 8.39
N TRP A 84 15.04 10.17 7.65
CA TRP A 84 13.95 9.65 6.80
C TRP A 84 12.64 9.41 7.55
N GLU A 85 12.71 8.94 8.80
CA GLU A 85 11.52 8.76 9.65
C GLU A 85 10.81 10.08 9.93
N MET A 86 11.57 11.15 10.15
CA MET A 86 11.02 12.48 10.42
C MET A 86 10.39 13.07 9.15
N TRP A 87 11.05 12.93 8.01
CA TRP A 87 10.54 13.40 6.72
C TRP A 87 9.22 12.75 6.33
N TYR A 88 9.05 11.46 6.62
CA TYR A 88 7.84 10.71 6.28
C TYR A 88 6.87 10.53 7.45
N LYS A 89 7.12 11.21 8.58
CA LYS A 89 6.41 10.98 9.85
C LYS A 89 4.89 10.99 9.71
N GLN A 90 4.33 12.02 9.06
CA GLN A 90 2.89 12.11 8.86
C GLN A 90 2.31 10.89 8.14
N ARG A 91 3.00 10.41 7.09
CA ARG A 91 2.55 9.27 6.26
C ARG A 91 2.72 7.94 6.99
N LEU A 92 3.76 7.81 7.80
CA LEU A 92 4.00 6.66 8.68
C LEU A 92 2.96 6.58 9.81
N ASP A 93 2.62 7.71 10.42
CA ASP A 93 1.61 7.82 11.48
C ASP A 93 0.23 7.48 10.92
N LEU A 94 -0.12 7.96 9.72
CA LEU A 94 -1.37 7.60 9.03
C LEU A 94 -1.50 6.08 8.80
N TYR A 95 -0.41 5.43 8.39
CA TYR A 95 -0.41 3.98 8.19
C TYR A 95 -0.56 3.21 9.50
N THR A 96 0.14 3.64 10.54
CA THR A 96 0.09 3.01 11.88
C THR A 96 -1.32 3.10 12.46
N ASN A 97 -1.94 4.28 12.41
CA ASN A 97 -3.32 4.49 12.86
C ASN A 97 -4.32 3.62 12.08
N TRP A 98 -4.10 3.43 10.78
CA TRP A 98 -4.93 2.54 9.97
C TRP A 98 -4.84 1.08 10.42
N LEU A 99 -3.62 0.57 10.64
CA LEU A 99 -3.42 -0.79 11.13
C LEU A 99 -4.12 -1.01 12.48
N GLU A 100 -3.99 -0.04 13.39
CA GLU A 100 -4.65 -0.10 14.69
C GLU A 100 -6.17 -0.10 14.56
N SER A 101 -6.74 0.72 13.68
CA SER A 101 -8.20 0.76 13.44
C SER A 101 -8.76 -0.56 12.89
N ARG A 102 -7.94 -1.37 12.22
CA ARG A 102 -8.34 -2.66 11.62
C ARG A 102 -7.94 -3.86 12.45
N ARG A 103 -7.22 -3.66 13.56
CA ARG A 103 -6.85 -4.74 14.45
C ARG A 103 -8.12 -5.33 15.05
N LYS A 104 -8.47 -6.54 14.63
CA LYS A 104 -9.65 -7.24 15.18
C LYS A 104 -9.41 -7.49 16.67
N PRO A 105 -10.44 -7.37 17.53
CA PRO A 105 -10.28 -7.60 18.95
C PRO A 105 -9.79 -9.04 19.22
N PRO A 106 -9.06 -9.27 20.32
CA PRO A 106 -8.64 -10.62 20.71
C PRO A 106 -9.86 -11.55 20.75
N GLY A 107 -9.83 -12.64 19.99
CA GLY A 107 -10.92 -13.63 19.92
C GLY A 107 -11.79 -13.58 18.67
N PHE A 108 -11.57 -12.66 17.73
CA PHE A 108 -12.24 -12.69 16.42
C PHE A 108 -11.65 -13.79 15.53
N VAL A 109 -12.44 -14.80 15.18
CA VAL A 109 -12.05 -15.87 14.23
C VAL A 109 -12.43 -15.44 12.81
N ASP A 110 -11.42 -15.36 11.94
CA ASP A 110 -11.64 -15.07 10.51
C ASP A 110 -12.09 -16.33 9.79
N LEU A 111 -13.38 -16.42 9.43
CA LEU A 111 -13.96 -17.57 8.75
C LEU A 111 -13.49 -17.70 7.29
N ASP A 112 -12.83 -16.68 6.74
CA ASP A 112 -12.27 -16.72 5.38
C ASP A 112 -11.05 -17.66 5.27
N ASN A 113 -10.51 -18.15 6.40
CA ASN A 113 -9.35 -19.02 6.44
C ASN A 113 -9.65 -20.50 6.10
N TYR A 114 -10.92 -20.88 5.90
CA TYR A 114 -11.36 -22.26 5.63
C TYR A 114 -11.87 -22.49 4.19
N GLY A 115 -11.47 -21.66 3.22
CA GLY A 115 -11.95 -21.70 1.84
C GLY A 115 -10.84 -21.86 0.79
N PHE A 116 -10.10 -22.96 0.83
CA PHE A 116 -9.19 -23.35 -0.26
C PHE A 116 -10.01 -23.41 -1.57
N VAL A 117 -9.62 -22.63 -2.61
CA VAL A 117 -10.18 -22.55 -3.98
C VAL A 117 -11.02 -21.26 -4.36
N ARG A 118 -11.17 -20.22 -3.52
CA ARG A 118 -11.74 -18.91 -3.97
C ARG A 118 -10.78 -17.70 -3.95
N ASP A 119 -9.54 -17.90 -3.53
CA ASP A 119 -8.67 -16.83 -3.02
C ASP A 119 -7.75 -16.19 -4.08
N LEU A 120 -8.29 -15.77 -5.23
CA LEU A 120 -7.59 -14.85 -6.15
C LEU A 120 -8.33 -13.52 -6.26
N SER A 121 -9.66 -13.55 -6.46
CA SER A 121 -10.50 -12.35 -6.37
C SER A 121 -10.37 -11.71 -5.00
N GLY A 122 -10.63 -12.45 -3.92
CA GLY A 122 -10.62 -11.90 -2.56
C GLY A 122 -9.27 -11.31 -2.10
N ARG A 123 -8.17 -11.71 -2.73
CA ARG A 123 -6.83 -11.15 -2.46
C ARG A 123 -6.62 -9.84 -3.18
N VAL A 124 -6.99 -9.80 -4.46
CA VAL A 124 -6.98 -8.58 -5.26
C VAL A 124 -8.00 -7.59 -4.70
N ASP A 125 -9.21 -8.02 -4.36
CA ASP A 125 -10.25 -7.21 -3.73
C ASP A 125 -9.78 -6.59 -2.40
N ARG A 126 -8.96 -7.31 -1.62
CA ARG A 126 -8.36 -6.78 -0.38
C ARG A 126 -7.26 -5.76 -0.66
N LEU A 127 -6.41 -6.00 -1.65
CA LEU A 127 -5.38 -5.03 -2.08
C LEU A 127 -6.02 -3.79 -2.71
N GLU A 128 -7.00 -3.95 -3.59
CA GLU A 128 -7.81 -2.88 -4.14
C GLU A 128 -8.55 -2.14 -3.04
N GLY A 129 -9.15 -2.85 -2.07
CA GLY A 129 -9.81 -2.22 -0.92
C GLY A 129 -8.85 -1.39 -0.08
N MET A 130 -7.60 -1.85 0.11
CA MET A 130 -6.55 -1.08 0.79
C MET A 130 -6.15 0.14 -0.03
N MET A 131 -5.88 0.00 -1.33
CA MET A 131 -5.49 1.08 -2.23
C MET A 131 -6.59 2.14 -2.41
N ARG A 132 -7.84 1.68 -2.55
CA ARG A 132 -9.03 2.53 -2.63
C ARG A 132 -9.24 3.30 -1.33
N TRP A 133 -9.12 2.64 -0.17
CA TRP A 133 -9.22 3.33 1.11
C TRP A 133 -8.12 4.39 1.28
N MET A 134 -6.88 4.07 0.89
CA MET A 134 -5.78 5.05 0.88
C MET A 134 -6.15 6.27 0.04
N THR A 135 -6.75 6.05 -1.13
CA THR A 135 -7.22 7.11 -2.04
C THR A 135 -8.38 7.93 -1.45
N GLU A 136 -9.38 7.27 -0.85
CA GLU A 136 -10.55 7.93 -0.26
C GLU A 136 -10.17 8.84 0.93
N ARG A 137 -9.20 8.41 1.76
CA ARG A 137 -8.69 9.24 2.87
C ARG A 137 -7.86 10.43 2.38
N MET A 138 -7.08 10.27 1.31
CA MET A 138 -6.32 11.37 0.71
C MET A 138 -7.24 12.54 0.32
N ALA A 139 -8.36 12.24 -0.34
CA ALA A 139 -9.29 13.28 -0.75
C ALA A 139 -10.08 13.87 0.44
N ALA A 140 -10.43 13.06 1.44
CA ALA A 140 -11.05 13.55 2.67
C ALA A 140 -10.13 14.48 3.49
N SER A 141 -8.81 14.23 3.53
CA SER A 141 -7.85 15.10 4.24
C SER A 141 -7.49 16.37 3.46
N ALA A 142 -7.67 16.37 2.14
CA ALA A 142 -7.41 17.51 1.27
C ALA A 142 -8.63 18.45 1.10
N GLY A 143 -9.78 18.12 1.70
CA GLY A 143 -11.03 18.90 1.54
C GLY A 143 -11.59 18.88 0.11
N MET A 144 -11.25 17.87 -0.68
CA MET A 144 -11.66 17.73 -2.08
C MET A 144 -12.81 16.71 -2.17
N ASP A 145 -13.94 17.12 -2.76
CA ASP A 145 -15.05 16.20 -3.07
C ASP A 145 -14.57 15.13 -4.07
N ILE A 146 -14.63 13.86 -3.66
CA ILE A 146 -14.21 12.72 -4.49
C ILE A 146 -15.27 12.44 -5.56
N PRO A 147 -14.91 12.27 -6.85
CA PRO A 147 -15.77 11.57 -7.78
C PRO A 147 -15.92 10.12 -7.30
N VAL A 148 -17.15 9.74 -6.94
CA VAL A 148 -17.50 8.35 -6.68
C VAL A 148 -17.26 7.57 -7.97
N PHE A 149 -16.21 6.76 -8.03
CA PHE A 149 -16.10 5.76 -9.07
C PHE A 149 -17.21 4.74 -8.84
N PRO A 150 -18.14 4.56 -9.80
CA PRO A 150 -19.13 3.50 -9.70
C PRO A 150 -18.38 2.18 -9.55
N GLY A 151 -18.67 1.43 -8.49
CA GLY A 151 -18.23 0.04 -8.39
C GLY A 151 -18.73 -0.77 -9.59
N PRO A 152 -18.23 -2.00 -9.80
CA PRO A 152 -18.66 -2.84 -10.91
C PRO A 152 -20.19 -2.91 -10.93
N GLY A 153 -20.78 -2.19 -11.88
CA GLY A 153 -22.22 -2.08 -12.00
C GLY A 153 -22.80 -3.47 -12.16
N HIS A 154 -23.89 -3.75 -11.44
CA HIS A 154 -24.81 -4.77 -11.90
C HIS A 154 -25.15 -4.43 -13.35
N HIS A 155 -24.84 -5.36 -14.27
CA HIS A 155 -25.38 -5.34 -15.62
C HIS A 155 -26.90 -5.17 -15.48
N GLN A 156 -27.40 -3.97 -15.74
CA GLN A 156 -28.80 -3.81 -16.11
C GLN A 156 -28.86 -4.30 -17.55
N ASP A 157 -29.53 -5.44 -17.74
CA ASP A 157 -29.90 -5.92 -19.06
C ASP A 157 -30.57 -4.77 -19.84
N PRO A 158 -30.22 -4.55 -21.12
CA PRO A 158 -30.87 -3.55 -21.94
C PRO A 158 -32.36 -3.87 -22.06
N GLN A 159 -33.20 -2.90 -21.71
CA GLN A 159 -34.63 -2.93 -21.96
C GLN A 159 -34.92 -3.23 -23.43
N ASP A 160 -35.74 -4.25 -23.66
CA ASP A 160 -36.37 -4.57 -24.93
C ASP A 160 -37.44 -3.51 -25.27
N PRO A 161 -37.38 -2.81 -26.42
CA PRO A 161 -38.34 -1.80 -26.77
C PRO A 161 -39.53 -2.38 -27.55
N GLY A 162 -40.70 -2.37 -26.90
CA GLY A 162 -41.96 -2.05 -27.57
C GLY A 162 -42.77 -3.21 -28.17
N GLY A 163 -44.05 -3.22 -27.83
CA GLY A 163 -45.07 -4.02 -28.49
C GLY A 163 -46.47 -3.59 -28.06
N HIS A 164 -46.99 -2.53 -28.70
CA HIS A 164 -48.41 -2.20 -28.69
C HIS A 164 -49.22 -3.26 -29.44
N ALA A 165 -50.30 -3.74 -28.83
CA ALA A 165 -51.60 -3.99 -29.46
C ALA A 165 -52.66 -4.13 -28.36
#